data_AF-X1GPH8-F1
#
_entry.id   AF-X1GPH8-F1
#
_cell.length_a   1.000
_cell.length_b   1.000
_cell.length_c   1.000
_cell.angle_alpha   90.00
_cell.angle_beta   90.00
_cell.angle_gamma   90.00
#
_symmetry.space_group_name_H-M   'P 1'
#
loop_
_entity.id
_entity.type
_entity.pdbx_description
1 polymer ?
#
loop_
_entity_poly.entity_id
_entity_poly.type
_entity_poly.pdbx_seq_one_letter_code
_entity_poly.pdbx_strand_id
1 'polypeptide(L)'
;MYYPTLEEIRKHEKDGNLMPIYREIVADLETPVSAFLKINRGGNSFLLESVEGGQRLARYSFIGTDPYRMLTTKGESKIDPLPLIAEELSK
;
A
#
# COMPACT_ATOMS: atom_id res chain seq x y z
N MET A 1 -1.23 14.89 12.34
CA MET A 1 -2.15 15.53 11.38
C MET A 1 -2.11 14.72 10.09
N TYR A 2 -3.20 14.62 9.33
CA TYR A 2 -3.17 14.00 8.00
C TYR A 2 -2.67 15.00 6.97
N TYR A 3 -1.90 14.52 6.01
CA TYR A 3 -1.37 15.28 4.89
C TYR A 3 -1.55 14.47 3.59
N PRO A 4 -1.84 15.11 2.44
CA PRO A 4 -2.19 16.52 2.30
C PRO A 4 -3.54 16.85 2.96
N THR A 5 -3.73 18.12 3.32
CA THR A 5 -5.00 18.64 3.80
C THR A 5 -6.05 18.63 2.69
N LEU A 6 -7.33 18.68 3.05
CA LEU A 6 -8.42 18.73 2.07
C LEU A 6 -8.30 19.93 1.11
N GLU A 7 -7.82 21.08 1.60
CA GLU A 7 -7.60 22.27 0.78
C GLU A 7 -6.47 22.06 -0.24
N GLU A 8 -5.40 21.38 0.16
CA GLU A 8 -4.29 21.03 -0.75
C GLU A 8 -4.75 20.01 -1.80
N ILE A 9 -5.49 18.97 -1.40
CA ILE A 9 -6.05 17.98 -2.34
C ILE A 9 -6.90 18.67 -3.42
N ARG A 10 -7.77 19.61 -3.02
CA ARG A 10 -8.62 20.36 -3.96
C ARG A 10 -7.82 21.18 -4.98
N LYS A 11 -6.60 21.60 -4.65
CA LYS A 11 -5.72 22.34 -5.59
C LYS A 11 -5.07 21.42 -6.61
N HIS A 12 -4.92 20.14 -6.29
CA HIS A 12 -4.23 19.12 -7.09
C HIS A 12 -5.19 18.16 -7.79
N GLU A 13 -6.49 18.48 -7.87
CA GLU A 13 -7.51 17.63 -8.52
C GLU A 13 -7.16 17.24 -9.96
N LYS A 14 -6.34 18.05 -10.64
CA LYS A 14 -5.93 17.81 -12.04
C LYS A 14 -4.70 16.92 -12.20
N ASP A 15 -4.02 16.56 -11.11
CA ASP A 15 -2.71 15.89 -11.16
C ASP A 15 -2.84 14.36 -11.26
N GLY A 16 -4.04 13.81 -11.10
CA GLY A 16 -4.33 12.39 -11.24
C GLY A 16 -5.57 11.96 -10.46
N ASN A 17 -5.84 10.66 -10.49
CA ASN A 17 -7.01 10.03 -9.85
C ASN A 17 -6.71 9.39 -8.49
N LEU A 18 -5.45 9.37 -8.08
CA LEU A 18 -4.98 8.74 -6.86
C LEU A 18 -4.14 9.73 -6.06
N MET A 19 -4.64 10.12 -4.89
CA MET A 19 -3.93 11.02 -3.98
C MET A 19 -3.72 10.34 -2.62
N PRO A 20 -2.47 9.99 -2.24
CA PRO A 20 -2.21 9.34 -0.97
C PRO A 20 -2.41 10.32 0.19
N ILE A 21 -3.33 9.99 1.09
CA ILE A 21 -3.47 10.69 2.37
C ILE A 21 -2.73 9.89 3.43
N TYR A 22 -1.74 10.50 4.07
CA TYR A 22 -0.90 9.85 5.05
C TYR A 22 -0.75 10.69 6.31
N ARG A 23 -0.16 10.10 7.33
CA ARG A 23 0.36 10.80 8.49
C ARG A 23 1.60 10.08 8.97
N GLU A 24 2.55 10.85 9.48
CA GLU A 24 3.68 10.28 10.20
C GLU A 24 3.29 10.04 11.67
N ILE A 25 3.81 8.95 12.21
CA ILE A 25 3.61 8.53 13.61
C ILE A 25 4.96 8.13 14.19
N VAL A 26 5.19 8.47 15.45
CA VAL A 26 6.35 7.99 16.20
C VAL A 26 6.12 6.51 16.52
N ALA A 27 7.07 5.67 16.13
CA ALA A 27 6.96 4.23 16.18
C ALA A 27 8.28 3.58 16.63
N ASP A 28 9.06 4.27 17.47
CA ASP A 28 10.42 3.90 17.85
C ASP A 28 10.49 2.55 18.59
N LEU A 29 9.36 2.10 19.15
CA LEU A 29 9.21 0.81 19.83
C LEU A 29 8.60 -0.28 18.93
N GLU A 30 8.29 0.05 17.68
CA GLU A 30 7.72 -0.87 16.73
C GLU A 30 8.82 -1.46 15.84
N THR A 31 8.83 -2.79 15.73
CA THR A 31 9.39 -3.46 14.56
C THR A 31 8.33 -3.58 13.46
N PRO A 32 8.70 -3.74 12.18
CA PRO A 32 7.74 -3.95 11.11
C PRO A 32 6.74 -5.08 11.39
N VAL A 33 7.20 -6.19 11.99
CA VAL A 33 6.34 -7.31 12.41
C VAL A 33 5.35 -6.88 13.49
N SER A 34 5.80 -6.17 14.53
CA SER A 34 4.89 -5.72 15.60
C SER A 34 3.87 -4.70 15.10
N ALA A 35 4.26 -3.80 14.18
CA ALA A 35 3.36 -2.87 13.53
C ALA A 35 2.32 -3.62 12.69
N PHE A 36 2.75 -4.59 11.87
CA PHE A 36 1.86 -5.43 11.06
C PHE A 36 0.80 -6.13 11.90
N LEU A 37 1.20 -6.78 13.00
CA LEU A 37 0.27 -7.47 13.89
C LEU A 37 -0.75 -6.52 14.55
N LYS A 38 -0.36 -5.27 14.84
CA LYS A 38 -1.25 -4.27 15.44
C LYS A 38 -2.27 -3.71 14.46
N ILE A 39 -1.91 -3.54 13.18
CA ILE A 39 -2.78 -2.90 12.19
C ILE A 39 -3.58 -3.89 11.34
N ASN A 40 -3.20 -5.17 11.33
CA ASN A 40 -3.91 -6.19 10.57
C ASN A 40 -5.35 -6.34 11.06
N ARG A 41 -6.32 -6.12 10.16
CA ARG A 41 -7.76 -6.24 10.44
C ARG A 41 -8.36 -7.59 10.02
N GLY A 42 -7.51 -8.55 9.66
CA GLY A 42 -7.92 -9.80 9.05
C GLY A 42 -8.10 -9.67 7.53
N GLY A 43 -8.34 -10.80 6.86
CA GLY A 43 -8.42 -10.85 5.40
C GLY A 43 -7.06 -10.72 4.73
N ASN A 44 -7.07 -10.24 3.48
CA ASN A 44 -5.88 -10.18 2.65
C ASN A 44 -4.95 -9.06 3.10
N SER A 45 -3.71 -9.40 3.42
CA SER A 45 -2.71 -8.48 3.96
C SER A 45 -1.30 -8.96 3.63
N PHE A 46 -0.35 -8.03 3.64
CA PHE A 46 1.06 -8.33 3.37
C PHE A 46 1.98 -7.49 4.26
N LEU A 47 3.15 -8.06 4.52
CA LEU A 47 4.33 -7.39 5.04
C LEU A 47 5.48 -7.72 4.06
N LEU A 48 6.04 -6.69 3.43
CA LEU A 48 7.19 -6.80 2.53
C LEU A 48 8.40 -6.15 3.19
N GLU A 49 9.44 -6.94 3.39
CA GLU A 49 10.72 -6.48 3.92
C GLU A 49 11.82 -6.82 2.90
N SER A 50 12.75 -5.90 2.71
CA SER A 50 13.90 -6.14 1.86
C SER A 50 15.14 -6.44 2.69
N VAL A 51 15.96 -7.36 2.19
CA VAL A 51 17.23 -7.77 2.80
C VAL A 51 18.37 -7.43 1.84
N GLU A 52 19.26 -6.53 2.25
CA GLU A 52 20.48 -6.23 1.53
C GLU A 52 21.61 -7.17 2.00
N GLY A 53 22.21 -7.91 1.06
CA GLY A 53 23.37 -8.77 1.32
C GLY A 53 23.13 -9.90 2.32
N GLY A 54 21.87 -10.27 2.59
CA GLY A 54 21.48 -11.37 3.49
C GLY A 54 21.63 -11.08 4.98
N GLN A 55 22.11 -9.90 5.38
CA GLN A 55 22.37 -9.58 6.80
C GLN A 55 21.86 -8.20 7.21
N ARG A 56 21.63 -7.26 6.28
CA ARG A 56 21.17 -5.92 6.61
C ARG A 56 19.71 -5.74 6.18
N LEU A 57 18.84 -5.42 7.13
CA LEU A 57 17.48 -4.99 6.81
C LEU A 57 17.55 -3.68 6.02
N ALA A 58 16.77 -3.60 4.96
CA ALA A 58 16.60 -2.38 4.19
C ALA A 58 15.96 -1.27 5.05
N ARG A 59 16.07 -0.01 4.59
CA ARG A 59 15.56 1.15 5.32
C ARG A 59 14.04 1.16 5.50
N TYR A 60 13.30 0.47 4.63
CA TYR A 60 11.84 0.51 4.59
C TYR A 60 11.25 -0.89 4.56
N SER A 61 10.15 -1.05 5.29
CA SER A 61 9.22 -2.18 5.19
C SER A 61 7.85 -1.64 4.74
N PHE A 62 7.13 -2.40 3.92
CA PHE A 62 5.80 -2.03 3.43
C PHE A 62 4.75 -2.95 4.03
N ILE A 63 3.70 -2.35 4.60
CA ILE A 63 2.56 -3.07 5.15
C ILE A 63 1.31 -2.67 4.38
N GLY A 64 0.54 -3.65 3.94
CA GLY A 64 -0.80 -3.47 3.36
C GLY A 64 -1.81 -4.36 4.07
N THR A 65 -2.97 -3.80 4.39
CA THR A 65 -4.11 -4.53 4.98
C THR A 65 -5.40 -3.98 4.37
N ASP A 66 -6.45 -4.80 4.36
CA ASP A 66 -7.80 -4.39 3.93
C ASP A 66 -7.83 -3.73 2.53
N PRO A 67 -7.39 -4.43 1.46
CA PRO A 67 -7.38 -3.85 0.13
C PRO A 67 -8.81 -3.57 -0.36
N TYR A 68 -9.03 -2.38 -0.92
CA TYR A 68 -10.35 -2.00 -1.46
C TYR A 68 -10.81 -2.88 -2.62
N ARG A 69 -9.86 -3.51 -3.34
CA ARG A 69 -10.13 -4.42 -4.46
C ARG A 69 -9.06 -5.50 -4.54
N MET A 70 -9.48 -6.70 -4.91
CA MET A 70 -8.61 -7.85 -5.17
C MET A 70 -8.85 -8.37 -6.58
N LEU A 71 -7.77 -8.50 -7.35
CA LEU A 71 -7.79 -9.12 -8.67
C LEU A 71 -7.08 -10.47 -8.57
N THR A 72 -7.79 -11.55 -8.93
CA THR A 72 -7.27 -12.91 -8.87
C THR A 72 -7.46 -13.60 -10.21
N THR A 73 -6.37 -14.09 -10.79
CA THR A 73 -6.37 -14.84 -12.05
C THR A 73 -6.15 -16.32 -11.75
N LYS A 74 -7.07 -17.20 -12.18
CA LYS A 74 -6.95 -18.66 -12.02
C LYS A 74 -6.45 -19.28 -13.34
N GLY A 75 -5.63 -20.33 -13.24
CA GLY A 75 -4.90 -20.92 -14.38
C GLY A 75 -5.74 -21.38 -15.58
N GLU A 76 -7.05 -21.62 -15.41
CA GLU A 76 -7.94 -22.05 -16.48
C GLU A 76 -8.43 -20.89 -17.38
N SER A 77 -8.50 -19.66 -16.85
CA SER A 77 -8.70 -18.46 -17.67
C SER A 77 -7.44 -17.59 -17.58
N LYS A 78 -6.61 -17.62 -18.64
CA LYS A 78 -5.46 -16.73 -18.80
C LYS A 78 -5.92 -15.28 -19.05
N ILE A 79 -6.56 -14.67 -18.07
CA ILE A 79 -6.82 -13.24 -18.06
C ILE A 79 -5.53 -12.60 -17.58
N ASP A 80 -4.91 -11.78 -18.43
CA ASP A 80 -3.80 -10.93 -18.03
C ASP A 80 -4.34 -9.88 -17.03
N PRO A 81 -3.79 -9.79 -15.80
CA PRO A 81 -4.25 -8.80 -14.84
C PRO A 81 -3.77 -7.38 -15.17
N LEU A 82 -2.74 -7.20 -16.00
CA LEU A 82 -2.15 -5.89 -16.26
C LEU A 82 -3.10 -4.92 -16.96
N PRO A 83 -3.87 -5.31 -18.01
CA PRO A 83 -4.87 -4.44 -18.61
C PRO A 83 -5.96 -3.99 -17.61
N LEU A 84 -6.40 -4.89 -16.73
CA LEU A 84 -7.41 -4.59 -15.71
C LEU A 84 -6.92 -3.57 -14.69
N ILE A 85 -5.64 -3.64 -14.32
CA ILE A 85 -5.00 -2.66 -13.44
C ILE A 85 -4.84 -1.33 -14.16
N ALA A 86 -4.42 -1.33 -15.43
CA ALA A 86 -4.25 -0.11 -16.21
C ALA A 86 -5.57 0.64 -16.40
N GLU A 87 -6.67 -0.06 -16.63
CA GLU A 87 -8.02 0.52 -16.69
C GLU A 87 -8.45 1.13 -15.34
N GLU A 88 -8.15 0.46 -14.23
CA GLU A 88 -8.47 1.01 -12.90
C GLU A 88 -7.67 2.30 -12.62
N LEU A 89 -6.39 2.31 -12.98
CA LEU A 89 -5.50 3.45 -12.76
C LEU A 89 -5.72 4.59 -13.74
N SER A 90 -6.52 4.42 -14.79
CA SER A 90 -6.82 5.47 -15.78
C SER A 90 -8.15 6.19 -15.57
N LYS A 91 -8.97 5.75 -14.61
CA LYS A 91 -10.23 6.42 -14.22
C LYS A 91 -10.01 7.84 -13.74
#